data_AF-A0A7V7WKX5-F1
#
_entry.id   AF-A0A7V7WKX5-F1
#
_cell.length_a   1.000
_cell.length_b   1.000
_cell.length_c   1.000
_cell.angle_alpha   90.00
_cell.angle_beta   90.00
_cell.angle_gamma   90.00
#
_symmetry.space_group_name_H-M   'P 1'
#
loop_
_entity.id
_entity.type
_entity.pdbx_description
1 polymer ?
#
loop_
_entity_poly.entity_id
_entity_poly.type
_entity_poly.pdbx_seq_one_letter_code
_entity_poly.pdbx_strand_id
1 'polypeptide(L)'
;MKRLLQIFSLVLLSVPALAATGATVYQQPNNPANFVKLEKFKPKGPEVQLNHPHTFTDEQIRAILRSLKYSKKLILLKESKNRDIFELEYIDKFAPYLIDAFAKAKPEQAVVWSVVQKRPYFIIRNDKLTIVRMWIVGNELHMDFLKVEAKLQGDYQAKTTGQRLIDEAKGVGVRIEPQQGQKFSLDSTDTLILDLNANWPQIADALDVEDERLREEAELAKKGKKMAKSPEGSSAAGATTLSTTSSAPAAPAPSRPAPSAKDQSDAQARLTELKALKDKGLITEKDYDKKKEEILKDL
;
A
#
# COMPACT_ATOMS: atom_id res chain seq x y z
N MET A 1 32.02 -31.76 -64.09
CA MET A 1 31.21 -32.34 -63.00
C MET A 1 31.65 -31.74 -61.68
N LYS A 2 30.71 -31.14 -60.90
CA LYS A 2 30.69 -31.06 -59.41
C LYS A 2 31.87 -30.31 -58.74
N ARG A 3 31.72 -29.28 -57.89
CA ARG A 3 30.63 -28.81 -57.02
C ARG A 3 30.89 -27.33 -56.64
N LEU A 4 29.83 -26.53 -56.63
CA LEU A 4 29.73 -25.24 -55.95
C LEU A 4 29.76 -25.49 -54.42
N LEU A 5 30.59 -24.77 -53.67
CA LEU A 5 30.51 -24.73 -52.21
C LEU A 5 30.15 -23.30 -51.79
N GLN A 6 28.86 -23.08 -51.50
CA GLN A 6 28.37 -21.83 -50.93
C GLN A 6 28.74 -21.79 -49.44
N ILE A 7 29.46 -20.75 -49.05
CA ILE A 7 29.75 -20.42 -47.66
C ILE A 7 28.56 -19.59 -47.14
N PHE A 8 27.71 -20.20 -46.33
CA PHE A 8 26.67 -19.49 -45.58
C PHE A 8 27.27 -19.04 -44.24
N SER A 9 27.67 -17.77 -44.16
CA SER A 9 28.00 -17.12 -42.87
C SER A 9 26.72 -16.92 -42.07
N LEU A 10 26.54 -17.75 -41.03
CA LEU A 10 25.50 -17.56 -40.03
C LEU A 10 26.02 -16.57 -38.98
N VAL A 11 25.72 -15.28 -39.16
CA VAL A 11 25.93 -14.25 -38.13
C VAL A 11 24.86 -14.44 -37.05
N LEU A 12 25.23 -15.09 -35.95
CA LEU A 12 24.44 -15.10 -34.72
C LEU A 12 24.50 -13.70 -34.09
N LEU A 13 23.47 -12.90 -34.35
CA LEU A 13 23.15 -11.70 -33.58
C LEU A 13 22.81 -12.11 -32.14
N SER A 14 23.82 -12.07 -31.27
CA SER A 14 23.61 -12.15 -29.83
C SER A 14 22.90 -10.88 -29.37
N VAL A 15 21.57 -10.95 -29.20
CA VAL A 15 20.83 -9.93 -28.46
C VAL A 15 21.29 -10.02 -27.00
N PRO A 16 21.81 -8.95 -26.39
CA PRO A 16 22.09 -8.95 -24.96
C PRO A 16 20.74 -8.94 -24.24
N ALA A 17 20.31 -10.11 -23.76
CA ALA A 17 19.26 -10.19 -22.76
C ALA A 17 19.79 -9.51 -21.50
N LEU A 18 19.21 -8.36 -21.16
CA LEU A 18 19.51 -7.61 -19.95
C LEU A 18 19.14 -8.50 -18.75
N ALA A 19 20.14 -9.19 -18.21
CA ALA A 19 20.02 -10.11 -17.10
C ALA A 19 19.77 -9.35 -15.80
N ALA A 20 18.52 -9.01 -15.51
CA ALA A 20 18.06 -8.92 -14.13
C ALA A 20 17.82 -10.36 -13.62
N THR A 21 18.89 -11.13 -13.43
CA THR A 21 18.84 -12.55 -13.04
C THR A 21 18.48 -12.68 -11.56
N GLY A 22 17.21 -12.47 -11.28
CA GLY A 22 16.55 -12.99 -10.10
C GLY A 22 15.45 -13.95 -10.49
N ALA A 23 15.40 -15.14 -9.88
CA ALA A 23 14.32 -16.09 -10.16
C ALA A 23 13.01 -15.54 -9.59
N THR A 24 12.04 -15.26 -10.46
CA THR A 24 10.73 -14.78 -10.03
C THR A 24 9.93 -15.95 -9.47
N VAL A 25 9.53 -15.85 -8.21
CA VAL A 25 8.71 -16.87 -7.52
C VAL A 25 7.24 -16.59 -7.81
N TYR A 26 6.86 -15.32 -7.74
CA TYR A 26 5.51 -14.87 -8.05
C TYR A 26 5.55 -13.46 -8.64
N GLN A 27 4.72 -13.22 -9.65
CA GLN A 27 4.44 -11.88 -10.15
C GLN A 27 2.95 -11.79 -10.47
N GLN A 28 2.29 -10.74 -10.00
CA GLN A 28 0.87 -10.56 -10.23
C GLN A 28 0.61 -10.15 -11.69
N PRO A 29 -0.23 -10.87 -12.46
CA PRO A 29 -0.41 -10.63 -13.90
C PRO A 29 -0.85 -9.20 -14.27
N ASN A 30 -1.77 -8.62 -13.49
CA ASN A 30 -2.34 -7.29 -13.76
C ASN A 30 -1.71 -6.17 -12.90
N ASN A 31 -0.69 -6.50 -12.12
CA ASN A 31 0.02 -5.51 -11.31
C ASN A 31 1.49 -5.96 -11.17
N PRO A 32 2.36 -5.65 -12.14
CA PRO A 32 3.73 -6.12 -12.13
C PRO A 32 4.54 -5.55 -10.95
N ALA A 33 4.06 -4.50 -10.27
CA ALA A 33 4.63 -3.99 -9.03
C ALA A 33 4.45 -4.93 -7.84
N ASN A 34 3.54 -5.90 -7.93
CA ASN A 34 3.30 -6.93 -6.92
C ASN A 34 4.07 -8.20 -7.30
N PHE A 35 5.15 -8.49 -6.56
CA PHE A 35 5.99 -9.65 -6.87
C PHE A 35 6.73 -10.18 -5.65
N VAL A 36 7.15 -11.45 -5.74
CA VAL A 36 8.15 -12.09 -4.89
C VAL A 36 9.20 -12.69 -5.81
N LYS A 37 10.47 -12.34 -5.59
CA LYS A 37 11.60 -12.82 -6.40
C LYS A 37 12.82 -13.07 -5.55
N LEU A 38 13.74 -13.86 -6.06
CA LEU A 38 15.05 -14.10 -5.46
C LEU A 38 16.07 -13.22 -6.17
N GLU A 39 16.83 -12.40 -5.45
CA GLU A 39 17.92 -11.61 -6.02
C GLU A 39 19.26 -12.05 -5.46
N LYS A 40 20.33 -12.02 -6.27
CA LYS A 40 21.69 -12.14 -5.74
C LYS A 40 21.94 -11.00 -4.75
N PHE A 41 22.36 -11.35 -3.55
CA PHE A 41 22.55 -10.40 -2.48
C PHE A 41 23.79 -10.78 -1.68
N LYS A 42 24.62 -9.78 -1.39
CA LYS A 42 25.74 -9.90 -0.48
C LYS A 42 25.55 -8.86 0.63
N PRO A 43 25.30 -9.27 1.88
CA PRO A 43 25.18 -8.34 3.00
C PRO A 43 26.48 -7.55 3.18
N LYS A 44 26.36 -6.31 3.70
CA LYS A 44 27.51 -5.48 4.06
C LYS A 44 28.01 -5.95 5.43
N GLY A 45 29.30 -6.27 5.53
CA GLY A 45 29.92 -6.75 6.77
C GLY A 45 30.90 -7.91 6.54
N PRO A 46 31.68 -8.30 7.57
CA PRO A 46 32.63 -9.41 7.46
C PRO A 46 31.88 -10.72 7.20
N GLU A 47 32.16 -11.33 6.04
CA GLU A 47 31.79 -12.69 5.62
C GLU A 47 30.49 -13.28 6.21
N VAL A 48 29.40 -12.52 6.13
CA VAL A 48 28.09 -12.96 6.60
C VAL A 48 27.53 -13.97 5.60
N GLN A 49 27.49 -15.24 5.99
CA GLN A 49 26.88 -16.31 5.21
C GLN A 49 25.37 -16.34 5.48
N LEU A 50 24.57 -16.37 4.41
CA LEU A 50 23.12 -16.43 4.55
C LEU A 50 22.67 -17.86 4.86
N ASN A 51 21.77 -18.01 5.81
CA ASN A 51 21.18 -19.29 6.22
C ASN A 51 19.99 -19.64 5.32
N HIS A 52 20.24 -19.72 4.02
CA HIS A 52 19.27 -20.15 3.01
C HIS A 52 19.67 -21.49 2.39
N PRO A 53 18.71 -22.37 2.04
CA PRO A 53 17.26 -22.19 2.17
C PRO A 53 16.76 -22.25 3.62
N HIS A 54 15.60 -21.66 3.89
CA HIS A 54 14.95 -21.68 5.21
C HIS A 54 13.47 -22.01 5.06
N THR A 55 12.92 -22.79 5.99
CA THR A 55 11.51 -23.19 5.97
C THR A 55 10.75 -22.50 7.09
N PHE A 56 9.77 -21.69 6.69
CA PHE A 56 8.82 -21.06 7.60
C PHE A 56 7.52 -21.86 7.68
N THR A 57 6.86 -21.82 8.84
CA THR A 57 5.45 -22.21 8.92
C THR A 57 4.56 -21.05 8.43
N ASP A 58 3.36 -21.39 7.97
CA ASP A 58 2.38 -20.39 7.52
C ASP A 58 1.97 -19.43 8.65
N GLU A 59 1.76 -19.96 9.85
CA GLU A 59 1.45 -19.17 11.03
C GLU A 59 2.60 -18.21 11.40
N GLN A 60 3.84 -18.70 11.39
CA GLN A 60 5.01 -17.90 11.77
C GLN A 60 5.22 -16.72 10.82
N ILE A 61 5.19 -16.93 9.50
CA ILE A 61 5.40 -15.82 8.55
C ILE A 61 4.27 -14.78 8.65
N ARG A 62 3.02 -15.22 8.82
CA ARG A 62 1.89 -14.29 8.96
C ARG A 62 2.00 -13.48 10.25
N ALA A 63 2.34 -14.12 11.36
CA ALA A 63 2.51 -13.45 12.64
C ALA A 63 3.65 -12.44 12.61
N ILE A 64 4.80 -12.80 12.01
CA ILE A 64 5.91 -11.88 11.76
C ILE A 64 5.41 -10.65 11.00
N LEU A 65 4.74 -10.85 9.86
CA LEU A 65 4.29 -9.73 9.02
C LEU A 65 3.23 -8.86 9.69
N ARG A 66 2.35 -9.44 10.51
CA ARG A 66 1.33 -8.71 11.31
C ARG A 66 1.96 -7.86 12.40
N SER A 67 3.08 -8.30 12.97
CA SER A 67 3.80 -7.56 14.02
C SER A 67 4.49 -6.29 13.52
N LEU A 68 4.54 -6.06 12.21
CA LEU A 68 5.25 -4.94 11.60
C LEU A 68 4.40 -3.66 11.60
N LYS A 69 4.79 -2.70 12.43
CA LYS A 69 4.10 -1.42 12.59
C LYS A 69 5.02 -0.24 12.20
N TYR A 70 4.41 0.85 11.74
CA TYR A 70 5.10 2.11 11.48
C TYR A 70 4.32 3.30 12.05
N SER A 71 5.02 4.39 12.35
CA SER A 71 4.39 5.65 12.77
C SER A 71 4.55 6.77 11.75
N LYS A 72 3.50 7.59 11.65
CA LYS A 72 3.48 8.83 10.85
C LYS A 72 3.77 10.04 11.73
N LYS A 73 4.92 10.05 12.42
CA LYS A 73 5.21 11.13 13.39
C LYS A 73 5.51 12.50 12.76
N LEU A 74 5.63 12.62 11.43
CA LEU A 74 6.05 13.88 10.78
C LEU A 74 5.06 14.55 9.82
N ILE A 75 3.88 13.99 9.57
CA ILE A 75 2.94 14.55 8.58
C ILE A 75 1.67 15.05 9.28
N LEU A 76 1.78 16.26 9.81
CA LEU A 76 0.70 17.24 10.05
C LEU A 76 -0.46 16.91 11.01
N LEU A 77 -0.64 15.68 11.49
CA LEU A 77 -1.70 15.34 12.45
C LEU A 77 -1.13 15.00 13.83
N LYS A 78 -1.68 15.67 14.85
CA LYS A 78 -1.32 15.61 16.28
C LYS A 78 -1.57 14.26 16.97
N GLU A 79 -1.72 13.17 16.21
CA GLU A 79 -1.93 11.81 16.70
C GLU A 79 -1.04 10.86 15.90
N SER A 80 0.03 10.36 16.54
CA SER A 80 0.79 9.23 16.01
C SER A 80 -0.08 7.97 16.12
N LYS A 81 -0.83 7.66 15.08
CA LYS A 81 -1.47 6.36 14.95
C LYS A 81 -0.41 5.38 14.47
N ASN A 82 -0.12 4.37 15.26
CA ASN A 82 0.59 3.18 14.78
C ASN A 82 -0.27 2.55 13.70
N ARG A 83 0.35 2.19 12.59
CA ARG A 83 -0.34 1.56 11.46
C ARG A 83 0.43 0.34 11.02
N ASP A 84 -0.33 -0.64 10.55
CA ASP A 84 0.22 -1.84 9.93
C ASP A 84 0.98 -1.47 8.66
N ILE A 85 2.22 -1.98 8.57
CA ILE A 85 2.99 -1.90 7.33
C ILE A 85 2.25 -2.67 6.23
N PHE A 86 1.68 -3.83 6.57
CA PHE A 86 0.96 -4.71 5.64
C PHE A 86 -0.45 -5.01 6.16
N GLU A 87 -1.47 -4.85 5.32
CA GLU A 87 -2.83 -5.28 5.64
C GLU A 87 -2.98 -6.80 5.52
N LEU A 88 -3.88 -7.38 6.31
CA LEU A 88 -4.12 -8.82 6.39
C LEU A 88 -4.38 -9.46 5.02
N GLU A 89 -5.15 -8.82 4.14
CA GLU A 89 -5.40 -9.33 2.78
C GLU A 89 -4.10 -9.60 2.00
N TYR A 90 -3.13 -8.69 2.12
CA TYR A 90 -1.86 -8.82 1.43
C TYR A 90 -0.93 -9.80 2.15
N ILE A 91 -0.96 -9.86 3.48
CA ILE A 91 -0.25 -10.91 4.22
C ILE A 91 -0.76 -12.28 3.76
N ASP A 92 -2.07 -12.48 3.73
CA ASP A 92 -2.68 -13.75 3.39
C ASP A 92 -2.39 -14.19 1.96
N LYS A 93 -2.40 -13.22 1.04
CA LYS A 93 -2.08 -13.44 -0.36
C LYS A 93 -0.61 -13.82 -0.58
N PHE A 94 0.32 -13.17 0.13
CA PHE A 94 1.75 -13.28 -0.17
C PHE A 94 2.50 -14.28 0.70
N ALA A 95 1.99 -14.63 1.89
CA ALA A 95 2.57 -15.63 2.78
C ALA A 95 3.01 -16.93 2.06
N PRO A 96 2.17 -17.61 1.24
CA PRO A 96 2.58 -18.85 0.58
C PRO A 96 3.75 -18.65 -0.39
N TYR A 97 3.80 -17.51 -1.09
CA TYR A 97 4.90 -17.21 -2.02
C TYR A 97 6.20 -16.83 -1.29
N LEU A 98 6.09 -16.23 -0.11
CA LEU A 98 7.26 -15.95 0.73
C LEU A 98 7.86 -17.25 1.26
N ILE A 99 7.03 -18.18 1.77
CA ILE A 99 7.48 -19.49 2.24
C ILE A 99 8.19 -20.25 1.11
N ASP A 100 7.58 -20.28 -0.09
CA ASP A 100 8.18 -20.91 -1.27
C ASP A 100 9.50 -20.23 -1.68
N ALA A 101 9.57 -18.90 -1.61
CA ALA A 101 10.78 -18.16 -1.91
C ALA A 101 11.92 -18.49 -0.93
N PHE A 102 11.66 -18.50 0.38
CA PHE A 102 12.66 -18.84 1.39
C PHE A 102 13.14 -20.29 1.29
N ALA A 103 12.24 -21.21 0.95
CA ALA A 103 12.59 -22.61 0.73
C ALA A 103 13.45 -22.83 -0.54
N LYS A 104 13.35 -21.93 -1.53
CA LYS A 104 14.12 -21.99 -2.80
C LYS A 104 15.37 -21.11 -2.82
N ALA A 105 15.50 -20.19 -1.86
CA ALA A 105 16.63 -19.25 -1.81
C ALA A 105 17.96 -19.99 -1.62
N LYS A 106 18.99 -19.55 -2.36
CA LYS A 106 20.38 -20.01 -2.19
C LYS A 106 21.14 -19.14 -1.17
N PRO A 107 22.28 -19.62 -0.63
CA PRO A 107 23.10 -18.85 0.33
C PRO A 107 23.59 -17.48 -0.16
N GLU A 108 23.57 -17.23 -1.47
CA GLU A 108 23.94 -15.95 -2.09
C GLU A 108 22.71 -15.11 -2.53
N GLN A 109 21.51 -15.50 -2.12
CA GLN A 109 20.26 -14.88 -2.54
C GLN A 109 19.45 -14.35 -1.35
N ALA A 110 18.79 -13.22 -1.57
CA ALA A 110 17.77 -12.68 -0.68
C ALA A 110 16.40 -12.75 -1.34
N VAL A 111 15.35 -12.87 -0.52
CA VAL A 111 13.96 -12.79 -0.96
C VAL A 111 13.56 -11.33 -1.05
N VAL A 112 13.11 -10.87 -2.21
CA VAL A 112 12.60 -9.52 -2.41
C VAL A 112 11.10 -9.57 -2.64
N TRP A 113 10.37 -8.90 -1.77
CA TRP A 113 8.93 -8.79 -1.83
C TRP A 113 8.52 -7.35 -2.06
N SER A 114 7.69 -7.15 -3.07
CA SER A 114 7.09 -5.87 -3.43
C SER A 114 5.58 -6.00 -3.40
N VAL A 115 4.92 -5.07 -2.70
CA VAL A 115 3.48 -5.05 -2.55
C VAL A 115 2.93 -3.63 -2.66
N VAL A 116 1.86 -3.51 -3.44
CA VAL A 116 1.06 -2.32 -3.64
C VAL A 116 -0.27 -2.50 -2.93
N GLN A 117 -0.43 -1.74 -1.86
CA GLN A 117 -1.63 -1.71 -1.04
C GLN A 117 -2.57 -0.62 -1.52
N LYS A 118 -3.80 -1.02 -1.87
CA LYS A 118 -4.84 -0.09 -2.34
C LYS A 118 -5.47 0.58 -1.14
N ARG A 119 -5.13 1.85 -0.92
CA ARG A 119 -5.69 2.67 0.16
C ARG A 119 -6.45 3.86 -0.42
N PRO A 120 -7.54 3.63 -1.17
CA PRO A 120 -8.29 4.72 -1.76
C PRO A 120 -8.76 5.67 -0.66
N TYR A 121 -8.57 6.96 -0.90
CA TYR A 121 -9.17 7.98 -0.04
C TYR A 121 -10.26 8.64 -0.86
N PHE A 122 -11.51 8.35 -0.51
CA PHE A 122 -12.69 8.75 -1.30
C PHE A 122 -12.58 8.24 -2.76
N ILE A 123 -12.59 9.14 -3.76
CA ILE A 123 -12.43 8.82 -5.20
C ILE A 123 -10.97 8.80 -5.67
N ILE A 124 -10.01 9.06 -4.78
CA ILE A 124 -8.62 9.30 -5.14
C ILE A 124 -7.82 8.03 -4.89
N ARG A 125 -7.24 7.51 -5.96
CA ARG A 125 -6.31 6.39 -5.88
C ARG A 125 -5.08 6.82 -5.09
N ASN A 126 -4.84 6.15 -3.98
CA ASN A 126 -3.75 6.45 -3.06
C ASN A 126 -3.00 5.17 -2.71
N ASP A 127 -2.60 4.47 -3.78
CA ASP A 127 -1.86 3.21 -3.71
C ASP A 127 -0.48 3.44 -3.08
N LYS A 128 -0.11 2.52 -2.19
CA LYS A 128 1.14 2.56 -1.42
C LYS A 128 2.01 1.38 -1.77
N LEU A 129 3.23 1.65 -2.19
CA LEU A 129 4.22 0.65 -2.49
C LEU A 129 5.14 0.43 -1.29
N THR A 130 5.29 -0.82 -0.88
CA THR A 130 6.31 -1.25 0.06
C THR A 130 7.17 -2.31 -0.62
N ILE A 131 8.49 -2.12 -0.60
CA ILE A 131 9.46 -3.10 -1.10
C ILE A 131 10.39 -3.44 0.06
N VAL A 132 10.48 -4.73 0.37
CA VAL A 132 11.35 -5.27 1.40
C VAL A 132 12.26 -6.34 0.80
N ARG A 133 13.54 -6.29 1.17
CA ARG A 133 14.50 -7.36 0.91
C ARG A 133 14.74 -8.09 2.22
N MET A 134 14.65 -9.41 2.18
CA MET A 134 14.66 -10.26 3.36
C MET A 134 15.70 -11.37 3.22
N TRP A 135 16.44 -11.65 4.29
CA TRP A 135 17.41 -12.73 4.34
C TRP A 135 17.60 -13.24 5.77
N ILE A 136 18.14 -14.46 5.92
CA ILE A 136 18.41 -15.06 7.25
C ILE A 136 19.90 -15.06 7.53
N VAL A 137 20.27 -14.68 8.75
CA VAL A 137 21.62 -14.85 9.30
C VAL A 137 21.51 -15.49 10.68
N GLY A 138 22.13 -16.65 10.86
CA GLY A 138 21.95 -17.47 12.06
C GLY A 138 20.48 -17.80 12.27
N ASN A 139 19.91 -17.24 13.34
CA ASN A 139 18.50 -17.37 13.70
C ASN A 139 17.73 -16.04 13.64
N GLU A 140 18.28 -15.07 12.90
CA GLU A 140 17.67 -13.75 12.76
C GLU A 140 17.17 -13.55 11.33
N LEU A 141 15.94 -13.09 11.20
CA LEU A 141 15.38 -12.61 9.94
C LEU A 141 15.70 -11.13 9.82
N HIS A 142 16.47 -10.78 8.79
CA HIS A 142 16.74 -9.41 8.43
C HIS A 142 15.74 -8.96 7.37
N MET A 143 15.22 -7.74 7.53
CA MET A 143 14.28 -7.10 6.64
C MET A 143 14.77 -5.68 6.33
N ASP A 144 15.33 -5.49 5.15
CA ASP A 144 15.76 -4.19 4.63
C ASP A 144 14.64 -3.55 3.82
N PHE A 145 14.09 -2.47 4.35
CA PHE A 145 12.98 -1.75 3.76
C PHE A 145 13.46 -0.75 2.72
N LEU A 146 13.62 -1.23 1.48
CA LEU A 146 14.02 -0.43 0.34
C LEU A 146 13.03 0.72 0.06
N LYS A 147 11.73 0.46 0.25
CA LYS A 147 10.65 1.46 0.16
C LYS A 147 9.57 1.13 1.18
N VAL A 148 9.10 2.14 1.92
CA VAL A 148 7.95 2.01 2.83
C VAL A 148 6.89 3.04 2.48
N GLU A 149 5.66 2.58 2.25
CA GLU A 149 4.50 3.42 1.96
C GLU A 149 4.74 4.42 0.80
N ALA A 150 5.60 4.08 -0.15
CA ALA A 150 5.97 4.97 -1.25
C ALA A 150 4.74 5.29 -2.11
N LYS A 151 4.59 6.58 -2.47
CA LYS A 151 3.44 7.02 -3.28
C LYS A 151 3.64 6.58 -4.73
N LEU A 152 2.68 5.82 -5.27
CA LEU A 152 2.63 5.52 -6.68
C LEU A 152 1.75 6.55 -7.41
N GLN A 153 2.36 7.34 -8.29
CA GLN A 153 1.67 8.30 -9.16
C GLN A 153 1.70 7.81 -10.61
N GLY A 154 0.64 8.07 -11.37
CA GLY A 154 0.54 7.63 -12.77
C GLY A 154 0.20 6.15 -12.94
N ASP A 155 0.10 5.68 -14.18
CA ASP A 155 -0.26 4.30 -14.48
C ASP A 155 0.93 3.35 -14.31
N TYR A 156 1.17 2.92 -13.06
CA TYR A 156 2.26 2.01 -12.73
C TYR A 156 2.01 0.56 -13.20
N GLN A 157 0.80 0.26 -13.69
CA GLN A 157 0.45 -1.05 -14.26
C GLN A 157 0.78 -1.13 -15.76
N ALA A 158 1.03 0.02 -16.39
CA ALA A 158 1.44 0.08 -17.79
C ALA A 158 2.77 -0.64 -18.03
N LYS A 159 2.82 -1.48 -19.06
CA LYS A 159 4.04 -2.24 -19.42
C LYS A 159 5.23 -1.36 -19.83
N THR A 160 4.97 -0.14 -20.31
CA THR A 160 5.99 0.76 -20.86
C THR A 160 6.58 1.70 -19.81
N THR A 161 5.73 2.29 -18.96
CA THR A 161 6.14 3.31 -17.97
C THR A 161 6.11 2.82 -16.54
N GLY A 162 5.50 1.66 -16.28
CA GLY A 162 5.23 1.18 -14.92
C GLY A 162 6.48 0.95 -14.08
N GLN A 163 7.51 0.32 -14.64
CA GLN A 163 8.76 0.07 -13.92
C GLN A 163 9.44 1.38 -13.50
N ARG A 164 9.50 2.37 -14.40
CA ARG A 164 10.05 3.70 -14.09
C ARG A 164 9.29 4.38 -12.95
N LEU A 165 7.96 4.28 -12.94
CA LEU A 165 7.12 4.86 -11.87
C LEU A 165 7.33 4.15 -10.53
N ILE A 166 7.53 2.84 -10.54
CA ILE A 166 7.89 2.07 -9.35
C ILE A 166 9.26 2.54 -8.85
N ASP A 167 10.25 2.67 -9.72
CA ASP A 167 11.63 3.04 -9.38
C ASP A 167 11.70 4.47 -8.83
N GLU A 168 10.99 5.42 -9.42
CA GLU A 168 10.90 6.83 -9.00
C GLU A 168 10.05 7.06 -7.74
N ALA A 169 9.26 6.07 -7.30
CA ALA A 169 8.39 6.18 -6.14
C ALA A 169 9.20 6.52 -4.88
N LYS A 170 8.88 7.65 -4.25
CA LYS A 170 9.53 8.11 -3.01
C LYS A 170 8.76 7.63 -1.79
N GLY A 171 9.50 7.10 -0.82
CA GLY A 171 8.98 6.77 0.51
C GLY A 171 8.39 8.00 1.19
N VAL A 172 7.38 7.79 2.03
CA VAL A 172 6.63 8.89 2.67
C VAL A 172 7.31 9.39 3.96
N GLY A 173 8.59 9.04 4.18
CA GLY A 173 9.32 9.43 5.39
C GLY A 173 8.71 8.86 6.67
N VAL A 174 8.10 7.68 6.57
CA VAL A 174 7.56 6.96 7.72
C VAL A 174 8.70 6.29 8.47
N ARG A 175 8.59 6.20 9.80
CA ARG A 175 9.57 5.51 10.63
C ARG A 175 8.96 4.19 11.11
N ILE A 176 9.70 3.10 10.90
CA ILE A 176 9.36 1.80 11.45
C ILE A 176 9.55 1.87 12.97
N GLU A 177 8.62 1.28 13.72
CA GLU A 177 8.74 1.21 15.18
C GLU A 177 9.01 -0.24 15.57
N PRO A 178 10.24 -0.57 16.02
CA PRO A 178 10.56 -1.92 16.46
C PRO A 178 9.66 -2.34 17.60
N GLN A 179 9.00 -3.48 17.43
CA GLN A 179 8.20 -4.13 18.48
C GLN A 179 9.03 -5.14 19.26
N GLN A 180 8.39 -5.84 20.20
CA GLN A 180 9.02 -6.94 20.93
C GLN A 180 9.61 -7.97 19.95
N GLY A 181 10.85 -8.39 20.20
CA GLY A 181 11.57 -9.33 19.32
C GLY A 181 12.17 -8.70 18.06
N GLN A 182 12.05 -7.38 17.88
CA GLN A 182 12.58 -6.63 16.73
C GLN A 182 13.63 -5.62 17.20
N LYS A 183 14.70 -5.45 16.42
CA LYS A 183 15.73 -4.43 16.64
C LYS A 183 16.20 -3.86 15.31
N PHE A 184 16.70 -2.63 15.29
CA PHE A 184 17.39 -2.13 14.10
C PHE A 184 18.80 -2.70 14.00
N SER A 185 19.30 -2.81 12.78
CA SER A 185 20.74 -2.99 12.56
C SER A 185 21.52 -1.81 13.13
N LEU A 186 22.74 -2.06 13.60
CA LEU A 186 23.63 -1.02 14.13
C LEU A 186 23.96 0.06 13.09
N ASP A 187 23.97 -0.33 11.81
CA ASP A 187 24.44 0.50 10.72
C ASP A 187 23.31 1.25 9.98
N SER A 188 22.04 0.94 10.25
CA SER A 188 20.91 1.54 9.54
C SER A 188 19.58 1.44 10.28
N THR A 189 18.72 2.45 10.12
CA THR A 189 17.33 2.44 10.60
C THR A 189 16.34 1.82 9.62
N ASP A 190 16.82 1.36 8.47
CA ASP A 190 15.98 0.80 7.40
C ASP A 190 16.02 -0.73 7.40
N THR A 191 17.02 -1.34 8.05
CA THR A 191 17.08 -2.79 8.28
C THR A 191 16.58 -3.14 9.67
N LEU A 192 15.44 -3.83 9.71
CA LEU A 192 14.87 -4.45 10.90
C LEU A 192 15.39 -5.88 11.03
N ILE A 193 15.77 -6.29 12.23
CA ILE A 193 16.25 -7.63 12.57
C ILE A 193 15.26 -8.22 13.55
N LEU A 194 14.78 -9.42 13.23
CA LEU A 194 13.76 -10.15 13.97
C LEU A 194 14.34 -11.47 14.48
N ASP A 195 14.15 -11.79 15.75
CA ASP A 195 14.56 -13.09 16.29
C ASP A 195 13.55 -14.18 15.92
N LEU A 196 13.97 -15.19 15.16
CA LEU A 196 13.08 -16.27 14.75
C LEU A 196 12.67 -17.21 15.88
N ASN A 197 13.37 -17.20 17.03
CA ASN A 197 12.99 -17.97 18.21
C ASN A 197 11.88 -17.32 19.04
N ALA A 198 11.52 -16.07 18.75
CA ALA A 198 10.45 -15.38 19.46
C ALA A 198 9.08 -16.04 19.16
N ASN A 199 8.16 -15.99 20.14
CA ASN A 199 6.79 -16.45 19.97
C ASN A 199 5.97 -15.41 19.18
N TRP A 200 6.17 -15.38 17.86
CA TRP A 200 5.53 -14.41 16.97
C TRP A 200 4.01 -14.42 17.02
N PRO A 201 3.31 -15.58 17.08
CA PRO A 201 1.86 -15.61 17.24
C PRO A 201 1.40 -14.84 18.48
N GLN A 202 2.03 -15.11 19.63
CA GLN A 202 1.70 -14.42 20.88
C GLN A 202 2.01 -12.91 20.82
N ILE A 203 3.12 -12.52 20.17
CA ILE A 203 3.48 -11.12 19.99
C ILE A 203 2.44 -10.42 19.10
N ALA A 204 2.03 -11.05 18.00
CA ALA A 204 1.03 -10.49 17.09
C ALA A 204 -0.33 -10.33 17.79
N ASP A 205 -0.78 -11.34 18.53
CA ASP A 205 -2.03 -11.29 19.28
C ASP A 205 -2.01 -10.19 20.35
N ALA A 206 -0.90 -10.05 21.08
CA ALA A 206 -0.74 -8.99 22.08
C ALA A 206 -0.80 -7.59 21.45
N LEU A 207 -0.22 -7.40 20.26
CA LEU A 207 -0.28 -6.14 19.52
C LEU A 207 -1.69 -5.83 19.03
N ASP A 208 -2.45 -6.83 18.60
CA ASP A 208 -3.83 -6.64 18.14
C ASP A 208 -4.77 -6.27 19.30
N VAL A 209 -4.59 -6.88 20.47
CA VAL A 209 -5.32 -6.52 21.71
C VAL A 209 -5.02 -5.07 22.11
N GLU A 210 -3.74 -4.68 22.08
CA GLU A 210 -3.33 -3.32 22.42
C GLU A 210 -3.87 -2.29 21.42
N ASP A 211 -3.85 -2.59 20.12
CA ASP A 211 -4.43 -1.72 19.10
C ASP A 211 -5.94 -1.54 19.28
N GLU A 212 -6.67 -2.60 19.63
CA GLU A 212 -8.11 -2.51 19.87
C GLU A 212 -8.42 -1.67 21.13
N ARG A 213 -7.65 -1.86 22.22
CA ARG A 213 -7.74 -1.03 23.41
C ARG A 213 -7.52 0.46 23.10
N LEU A 214 -6.48 0.78 22.33
CA LEU A 214 -6.18 2.16 21.92
C LEU A 214 -7.28 2.76 21.03
N ARG A 215 -7.95 1.95 20.19
CA ARG A 215 -9.09 2.39 19.37
C ARG A 215 -10.30 2.72 20.24
N GLU A 216 -10.63 1.88 21.21
CA GLU A 216 -11.72 2.12 22.15
C GLU A 216 -11.51 3.41 22.96
N GLU A 217 -10.30 3.61 23.48
CA GLU A 217 -9.92 4.83 24.20
C GLU A 217 -10.04 6.08 23.32
N ALA A 218 -9.58 6.01 22.06
CA ALA A 218 -9.70 7.10 21.11
C ALA A 218 -11.17 7.42 20.78
N GLU A 219 -12.03 6.41 20.65
CA GLU A 219 -13.47 6.60 20.44
C GLU A 219 -14.16 7.23 21.65
N LEU A 220 -13.82 6.80 22.87
CA LEU A 220 -14.31 7.42 24.11
C LEU A 220 -13.87 8.88 24.23
N ALA A 221 -12.61 9.17 23.92
CA ALA A 221 -12.08 10.55 23.91
C ALA A 221 -12.78 11.44 22.88
N LYS A 222 -13.11 10.91 21.69
CA LYS A 222 -13.88 11.63 20.67
C LYS A 222 -15.32 11.91 21.13
N LYS A 223 -15.98 10.93 21.77
CA LYS A 223 -17.33 11.09 22.33
C LYS A 223 -17.35 12.17 23.41
N GLY A 224 -16.38 12.16 24.33
CA GLY A 224 -16.23 13.20 25.37
C GLY A 224 -16.04 14.60 24.79
N LYS A 225 -15.18 14.75 23.76
CA LYS A 225 -15.00 16.04 23.06
C LYS A 225 -16.23 16.52 22.30
N LYS A 226 -17.08 15.61 21.78
CA LYS A 226 -18.35 15.97 21.13
C LYS A 226 -19.38 16.45 22.14
N MET A 227 -19.48 15.81 23.32
CA MET A 227 -20.42 16.24 24.37
C MET A 227 -20.02 17.58 24.99
N ALA A 228 -18.72 17.89 25.11
CA ALA A 228 -18.23 19.18 25.61
C ALA A 228 -18.38 20.36 24.62
N LYS A 229 -18.80 20.11 23.36
CA LYS A 229 -18.89 21.13 22.30
C LYS A 229 -20.33 21.41 21.83
N SER A 230 -21.35 20.88 22.50
CA SER A 230 -22.75 21.30 22.30
C SER A 230 -23.06 22.49 23.21
N PRO A 231 -23.32 23.69 22.68
CA PRO A 231 -23.87 24.78 23.48
C PRO A 231 -25.38 24.59 23.64
N GLU A 232 -25.85 24.64 24.88
CA GLU A 232 -27.21 25.01 25.21
C GLU A 232 -27.58 26.36 24.56
N GLY A 233 -28.81 26.45 24.04
CA GLY A 233 -29.53 27.72 23.94
C GLY A 233 -29.68 28.32 22.54
N SER A 234 -30.48 27.69 21.68
CA SER A 234 -31.27 28.45 20.71
C SER A 234 -32.71 27.94 20.73
N SER A 235 -33.52 28.60 21.57
CA SER A 235 -34.97 28.48 21.60
C SER A 235 -35.53 29.89 21.51
N ALA A 236 -36.12 30.23 20.36
CA ALA A 236 -37.12 31.28 20.24
C ALA A 236 -38.04 30.96 19.05
N ALA A 237 -39.33 30.81 19.37
CA ALA A 237 -40.56 31.10 18.59
C ALA A 237 -40.54 30.86 17.07
N GLY A 238 -41.41 30.04 16.47
CA GLY A 238 -42.85 29.96 16.69
C GLY A 238 -43.58 30.80 15.63
N ALA A 239 -44.18 30.15 14.62
CA ALA A 239 -45.43 30.60 13.97
C ALA A 239 -45.85 29.64 12.85
N THR A 240 -47.05 29.09 13.04
CA THR A 240 -47.93 28.37 12.13
C THR A 240 -48.26 29.17 10.86
N THR A 241 -48.36 28.49 9.71
CA THR A 241 -49.40 28.77 8.70
C THR A 241 -49.64 27.55 7.81
N LEU A 242 -50.91 27.17 7.70
CA LEU A 242 -51.46 26.07 6.91
C LEU A 242 -52.03 26.58 5.58
N SER A 243 -52.13 25.64 4.62
CA SER A 243 -53.05 25.60 3.45
C SER A 243 -52.64 26.46 2.24
N THR A 244 -52.55 25.93 1.01
CA THR A 244 -53.70 25.41 0.24
C THR A 244 -53.24 24.63 -1.02
N THR A 245 -54.08 23.67 -1.41
CA THR A 245 -54.10 22.82 -2.62
C THR A 245 -54.42 23.57 -3.92
N SER A 246 -53.89 23.15 -5.08
CA SER A 246 -54.70 22.89 -6.31
C SER A 246 -53.87 22.35 -7.51
N SER A 247 -54.46 21.32 -8.15
CA SER A 247 -54.55 20.97 -9.60
C SER A 247 -53.32 20.54 -10.45
N ALA A 248 -53.25 19.22 -10.71
CA ALA A 248 -53.51 18.46 -11.96
C ALA A 248 -52.84 18.84 -13.33
N PRO A 249 -52.69 17.88 -14.28
CA PRO A 249 -51.47 17.66 -15.06
C PRO A 249 -51.55 18.06 -16.56
N ALA A 250 -50.39 18.26 -17.20
CA ALA A 250 -50.23 18.27 -18.65
C ALA A 250 -48.94 17.56 -19.07
N ALA A 251 -49.06 16.54 -19.94
CA ALA A 251 -47.95 15.93 -20.68
C ALA A 251 -47.53 16.85 -21.84
N PRO A 252 -46.26 16.81 -22.32
CA PRO A 252 -45.96 15.91 -23.45
C PRO A 252 -44.51 15.33 -23.50
N ALA A 253 -44.40 14.14 -24.13
CA ALA A 253 -43.33 13.56 -24.97
C ALA A 253 -41.84 13.52 -24.52
N PRO A 254 -41.08 12.46 -24.90
CA PRO A 254 -39.81 12.10 -24.27
C PRO A 254 -38.64 12.90 -24.82
N SER A 255 -38.04 13.73 -23.97
CA SER A 255 -36.72 14.31 -24.20
C SER A 255 -35.68 13.38 -23.56
N ARG A 256 -34.62 13.10 -24.34
CA ARG A 256 -33.35 12.46 -23.98
C ARG A 256 -33.02 12.59 -22.48
N PRO A 257 -32.62 11.52 -21.76
CA PRO A 257 -32.48 11.58 -20.31
C PRO A 257 -31.43 12.64 -19.95
N ALA A 258 -31.91 13.71 -19.33
CA ALA A 258 -31.06 14.62 -18.58
C ALA A 258 -30.47 13.85 -17.39
N PRO A 259 -29.22 14.13 -17.00
CA PRO A 259 -28.64 13.56 -15.79
C PRO A 259 -29.61 13.81 -14.64
N SER A 260 -29.95 12.75 -13.90
CA SER A 260 -30.98 12.83 -12.87
C SER A 260 -30.47 13.79 -11.78
N ALA A 261 -31.37 14.51 -11.10
CA ALA A 261 -30.98 15.40 -9.99
C ALA A 261 -30.15 14.69 -8.88
N LYS A 262 -30.25 13.35 -8.80
CA LYS A 262 -29.37 12.50 -7.97
C LYS A 262 -27.93 12.48 -8.47
N ASP A 263 -27.69 12.37 -9.77
CA ASP A 263 -26.34 12.33 -10.35
C ASP A 263 -25.62 13.68 -10.16
N GLN A 264 -26.37 14.78 -10.25
CA GLN A 264 -25.84 16.12 -9.95
C GLN A 264 -25.53 16.32 -8.46
N SER A 265 -26.41 15.82 -7.58
CA SER A 265 -26.18 15.84 -6.12
C SER A 265 -24.93 15.04 -5.74
N ASP A 266 -24.71 13.87 -6.36
CA ASP A 266 -23.55 13.01 -6.09
C ASP A 266 -22.26 13.62 -6.65
N ALA A 267 -22.30 14.25 -7.82
CA ALA A 267 -21.16 14.97 -8.38
C ALA A 267 -20.76 16.17 -7.49
N GLN A 268 -21.74 16.91 -6.98
CA GLN A 268 -21.51 18.07 -6.12
C GLN A 268 -21.00 17.67 -4.73
N ALA A 269 -21.47 16.55 -4.17
CA ALA A 269 -20.92 15.96 -2.97
C ALA A 269 -19.45 15.56 -3.16
N ARG A 270 -19.13 14.90 -4.29
CA ARG A 270 -17.75 14.50 -4.63
C ARG A 270 -16.82 15.69 -4.81
N LEU A 271 -17.27 16.78 -5.43
CA LEU A 271 -16.48 18.00 -5.60
C LEU A 271 -16.23 18.72 -4.27
N THR A 272 -17.24 18.76 -3.39
CA THR A 272 -17.11 19.35 -2.05
C THR A 272 -16.07 18.60 -1.20
N GLU A 273 -16.12 17.27 -1.22
CA GLU A 273 -15.16 16.45 -0.49
C GLU A 273 -13.76 16.55 -1.10
N LEU A 274 -13.64 16.54 -2.43
CA LEU A 274 -12.36 16.72 -3.14
C LEU A 274 -11.69 18.06 -2.78
N LYS A 275 -12.48 19.14 -2.65
CA LYS A 275 -11.98 20.45 -2.19
C LYS A 275 -11.51 20.40 -0.74
N ALA A 276 -12.29 19.80 0.15
CA ALA A 276 -11.90 19.64 1.55
C ALA A 276 -10.58 18.86 1.71
N LEU A 277 -10.26 17.95 0.78
CA LEU A 277 -9.00 17.20 0.78
C LEU A 277 -7.80 18.00 0.32
N LYS A 278 -7.98 18.88 -0.68
CA LYS A 278 -6.97 19.85 -1.08
C LYS A 278 -6.67 20.79 0.09
N ASP A 279 -7.72 21.33 0.72
CA ASP A 279 -7.59 22.29 1.81
C ASP A 279 -6.91 21.69 3.05
N LYS A 280 -7.07 20.38 3.28
CA LYS A 280 -6.37 19.62 4.35
C LYS A 280 -4.94 19.20 3.98
N GLY A 281 -4.45 19.51 2.77
CA GLY A 281 -3.13 19.10 2.28
C GLY A 281 -2.97 17.60 2.09
N LEU A 282 -4.07 16.84 2.02
CA LEU A 282 -4.04 15.38 1.86
C LEU A 282 -3.77 14.97 0.41
N ILE A 283 -4.02 15.87 -0.54
CA ILE A 283 -3.77 15.70 -1.97
C ILE A 283 -3.06 16.89 -2.56
N THR A 284 -2.39 16.69 -3.69
CA THR A 284 -1.71 17.79 -4.41
C THR A 284 -2.69 18.56 -5.30
N GLU A 285 -2.32 19.77 -5.67
CA GLU A 285 -3.11 20.59 -6.60
C GLU A 285 -3.35 19.89 -7.95
N LYS A 286 -2.33 19.19 -8.45
CA LYS A 286 -2.42 18.36 -9.66
C LYS A 286 -3.42 17.20 -9.53
N ASP A 287 -3.49 16.57 -8.36
CA ASP A 287 -4.46 15.47 -8.12
C ASP A 287 -5.89 16.01 -8.04
N TYR A 288 -6.07 17.19 -7.43
CA TYR A 288 -7.34 17.90 -7.34
C TYR A 288 -7.87 18.27 -8.74
N ASP A 289 -7.06 18.91 -9.58
CA ASP A 289 -7.49 19.36 -10.90
C ASP A 289 -7.88 18.20 -11.80
N LYS A 290 -7.06 17.13 -11.83
CA LYS A 290 -7.35 15.93 -12.62
C LYS A 290 -8.67 15.26 -12.21
N LYS A 291 -8.93 15.15 -10.89
CA LYS A 291 -10.15 14.51 -10.39
C LYS A 291 -11.38 15.39 -10.52
N LYS A 292 -11.23 16.71 -10.42
CA LYS A 292 -12.29 17.68 -10.71
C LYS A 292 -12.76 17.55 -12.15
N GLU A 293 -11.84 17.46 -13.11
CA GLU A 293 -12.17 17.24 -14.52
C GLU A 293 -12.87 15.91 -14.77
N GLU A 294 -12.46 14.84 -14.08
CA GLU A 294 -13.08 13.52 -14.19
C GLU A 294 -14.53 13.55 -13.69
N ILE A 295 -14.80 14.16 -12.53
CA ILE A 295 -16.18 14.32 -12.00
C ILE A 295 -17.04 15.18 -12.94
N LEU A 296 -16.46 16.24 -13.52
CA LEU A 296 -17.20 17.13 -14.44
C LEU A 296 -17.51 16.49 -15.79
N LYS A 297 -16.78 15.44 -16.19
CA LYS A 297 -17.05 14.66 -17.41
C LYS A 297 -18.14 13.60 -17.24
N ASP A 298 -18.40 13.20 -15.99
CA ASP A 298 -19.44 12.22 -15.64
C ASP A 298 -20.84 12.87 -15.44
N LEU A 299 -20.94 14.19 -15.61
CA LEU A 299 -22.18 15.00 -15.54
C LEU A 299 -22.82 15.18 -16.93
#